data_AF-A0A6A7ACQ1-F1
#
_entry.id   AF-A0A6A7ACQ1-F1
#
_cell.length_a   1.000
_cell.length_b   1.000
_cell.length_c   1.000
_cell.angle_alpha   90.00
_cell.angle_beta   90.00
_cell.angle_gamma   90.00
#
_symmetry.space_group_name_H-M   'P 1'
#
loop_
_entity.id
_entity.type
_entity.pdbx_description
1 polymer ?
#
loop_
_entity_poly.entity_id
_entity_poly.type
_entity_poly.pdbx_seq_one_letter_code
_entity_poly.pdbx_strand_id
1 'polypeptide(L)'
;MHQNRNTFRSQQHEIEALYILSGAPGLAIGVYHQGQVIHEDYRGLRDVEESLPVYENTIFHVASLTKAITAVAVDILVDRGELGWDTPIEDVLPVFKDHQSKKLRLSVVDFLSHRTGTTWGDALYMQSNNNIMFPKSENLKTFQYLPTVAEPCTRFIYNNHAFNIPGFIIEQLSGQSYGAFLKNNVFDLLKMSRTFTENPQIRTS
;
A
#
# COMPACT_ATOMS: atom_id res chain seq x y z
N MET A 1 38.44 -0.92 0.60
CA MET A 1 37.02 -0.96 1.06
C MET A 1 36.43 -2.36 0.84
N HIS A 2 36.81 -3.36 1.65
CA HIS A 2 36.55 -4.78 1.37
C HIS A 2 36.00 -5.59 2.55
N GLN A 3 35.23 -4.98 3.46
CA GLN A 3 34.89 -5.63 4.74
C GLN A 3 33.43 -6.04 4.99
N ASN A 4 32.49 -5.94 4.03
CA ASN A 4 31.06 -6.19 4.33
C ASN A 4 30.36 -7.32 3.54
N ARG A 5 31.08 -8.30 2.97
CA ARG A 5 30.42 -9.46 2.32
C ARG A 5 30.19 -10.68 3.24
N ASN A 6 30.59 -10.62 4.52
CA ASN A 6 30.56 -11.79 5.42
C ASN A 6 29.60 -11.69 6.61
N THR A 7 28.87 -10.59 6.82
CA THR A 7 28.09 -10.36 8.05
C THR A 7 26.80 -11.17 8.16
N PHE A 8 26.20 -11.59 7.04
CA PHE A 8 24.94 -12.34 7.06
C PHE A 8 25.12 -13.87 6.97
N ARG A 9 26.30 -14.36 6.57
CA ARG A 9 26.59 -15.81 6.61
C ARG A 9 26.58 -16.35 8.02
N SER A 10 27.06 -15.57 8.99
CA SER A 10 27.00 -15.95 10.41
C SER A 10 25.59 -15.90 11.01
N GLN A 11 24.63 -15.26 10.32
CA GLN A 11 23.24 -15.11 10.80
C GLN A 11 22.27 -16.14 10.21
N GLN A 12 22.78 -17.12 9.46
CA GLN A 12 21.96 -18.11 8.77
C GLN A 12 21.14 -18.98 9.73
N HIS A 13 21.65 -19.21 10.94
CA HIS A 13 20.95 -19.97 11.97
C HIS A 13 19.76 -19.17 12.53
N GLU A 14 19.93 -17.88 12.77
CA GLU A 14 18.86 -16.99 13.23
C GLU A 14 17.78 -16.78 12.16
N ILE A 15 18.18 -16.63 10.89
CA ILE A 15 17.25 -16.53 9.76
C ILE A 15 16.40 -17.82 9.68
N GLU A 16 17.03 -18.99 9.77
CA GLU A 16 16.33 -20.26 9.76
C GLU A 16 15.39 -20.41 10.97
N ALA A 17 15.84 -20.02 12.16
CA ALA A 17 15.01 -20.04 13.36
C ALA A 17 13.78 -19.13 13.23
N LEU A 18 13.95 -17.91 12.72
CA LEU A 18 12.84 -16.98 12.47
C LEU A 18 11.88 -17.50 11.40
N TYR A 19 12.40 -18.11 10.34
CA TYR A 19 11.59 -18.76 9.31
C TYR A 19 10.71 -19.87 9.92
N ILE A 20 11.31 -20.81 10.66
CA ILE A 20 10.58 -21.90 11.33
C ILE A 20 9.53 -21.35 12.31
N LEU A 21 9.92 -20.37 13.15
CA LEU A 21 9.02 -19.77 14.15
C LEU A 21 7.85 -19.00 13.52
N SER A 22 8.04 -18.40 12.34
CA SER A 22 7.00 -17.63 11.67
C SER A 22 5.82 -18.50 11.20
N GLY A 23 6.05 -19.80 10.97
CA GLY A 23 5.09 -20.69 10.34
C GLY A 23 4.75 -20.31 8.89
N ALA A 24 5.48 -19.37 8.29
CA ALA A 24 5.27 -18.98 6.90
C ALA A 24 5.68 -20.13 5.96
N PRO A 25 4.90 -20.41 4.90
CA PRO A 25 5.26 -21.44 3.93
C PRO A 25 6.52 -21.10 3.13
N GLY A 26 6.83 -19.81 2.97
CA GLY A 26 8.02 -19.34 2.29
C GLY A 26 8.42 -17.93 2.72
N LEU A 27 9.69 -17.60 2.53
CA LEU A 27 10.32 -16.35 2.97
C LEU A 27 11.33 -15.87 1.92
N ALA A 28 11.36 -14.56 1.67
CA ALA A 28 12.40 -13.90 0.90
C ALA A 28 12.96 -12.72 1.72
N ILE A 29 14.28 -12.64 1.85
CA ILE A 29 15.01 -11.58 2.55
C ILE A 29 15.95 -10.92 1.55
N GLY A 30 15.99 -9.59 1.55
CA GLY A 30 16.98 -8.80 0.81
C GLY A 30 17.53 -7.69 1.69
N VAL A 31 18.86 -7.54 1.72
CA VAL A 31 19.55 -6.46 2.44
C VAL A 31 20.34 -5.61 1.46
N TYR A 32 20.07 -4.31 1.49
CA TYR A 32 20.68 -3.31 0.63
C TYR A 32 21.53 -2.35 1.46
N HIS A 33 22.73 -2.04 0.98
CA HIS A 33 23.62 -1.05 1.58
C HIS A 33 24.34 -0.26 0.49
N GLN A 34 24.23 1.07 0.54
CA GLN A 34 24.85 1.98 -0.45
C GLN A 34 24.51 1.61 -1.90
N GLY A 35 23.23 1.31 -2.16
CA GLY A 35 22.74 0.96 -3.49
C GLY A 35 23.19 -0.42 -4.01
N GLN A 36 23.78 -1.26 -3.15
CA GLN A 36 24.20 -2.61 -3.51
C GLN A 36 23.43 -3.63 -2.67
N VAL A 37 23.02 -4.73 -3.32
CA VAL A 37 22.56 -5.93 -2.62
C VAL A 37 23.76 -6.55 -1.92
N ILE A 38 23.69 -6.71 -0.60
CA ILE A 38 24.75 -7.33 0.20
C ILE A 38 24.36 -8.69 0.77
N HIS A 39 23.06 -9.03 0.73
CA HIS A 39 22.56 -10.34 1.12
C HIS A 39 21.17 -10.57 0.52
N GLU A 40 20.93 -11.79 0.05
CA GLU A 40 19.63 -12.33 -0.31
C GLU A 40 19.51 -13.73 0.28
N ASP A 41 18.31 -14.10 0.72
CA ASP A 41 18.00 -15.43 1.25
C ASP A 41 16.56 -15.78 0.88
N TYR A 42 16.34 -17.03 0.45
CA TYR A 42 15.05 -17.53 0.01
C TYR A 42 14.81 -18.90 0.66
N ARG A 43 13.69 -19.04 1.38
CA ARG A 43 13.34 -20.26 2.12
C ARG A 43 11.94 -20.71 1.76
N GLY A 44 11.73 -22.02 1.85
CA GLY A 44 10.42 -22.63 1.72
C GLY A 44 9.81 -22.54 0.32
N LEU A 45 8.49 -22.52 0.29
CA LEU A 45 7.67 -22.71 -0.90
C LEU A 45 6.82 -21.46 -1.18
N ARG A 46 6.80 -21.04 -2.44
CA ARG A 46 5.84 -20.03 -2.95
C ARG A 46 4.47 -20.66 -3.23
N ASP A 47 4.45 -21.97 -3.45
CA ASP A 47 3.27 -22.79 -3.64
C ASP A 47 3.45 -24.11 -2.88
N VAL A 48 2.60 -24.35 -1.88
CA VAL A 48 2.68 -25.53 -1.00
C VAL A 48 2.14 -26.76 -1.71
N GLU A 49 1.08 -26.61 -2.51
CA GLU A 49 0.42 -27.73 -3.18
C GLU A 49 1.29 -28.28 -4.30
N GLU A 50 1.86 -27.37 -5.10
CA GLU A 50 2.75 -27.72 -6.23
C GLU A 50 4.23 -27.86 -5.80
N SER A 51 4.53 -27.68 -4.52
CA SER A 51 5.90 -27.75 -3.98
C SER A 51 6.91 -26.85 -4.71
N LEU A 52 6.48 -25.65 -5.11
CA LEU A 52 7.33 -24.71 -5.84
C LEU A 52 8.14 -23.85 -4.87
N PRO A 53 9.48 -23.75 -5.03
CA PRO A 53 10.32 -23.00 -4.10
C PRO A 53 10.14 -21.48 -4.24
N VAL A 54 10.37 -20.76 -3.14
CA VAL A 54 10.66 -19.32 -3.22
C VAL A 54 12.01 -19.11 -3.90
N TYR A 55 12.11 -18.12 -4.77
CA TYR A 55 13.32 -17.73 -5.48
C TYR A 55 13.34 -16.22 -5.75
N GLU A 56 14.40 -15.71 -6.37
CA GLU A 56 14.69 -14.28 -6.51
C GLU A 56 13.62 -13.49 -7.26
N ASN A 57 12.83 -14.16 -8.10
CA ASN A 57 11.76 -13.53 -8.88
C ASN A 57 10.34 -13.87 -8.37
N THR A 58 10.19 -14.54 -7.22
CA THR A 58 8.86 -14.78 -6.62
C THR A 58 8.14 -13.45 -6.37
N ILE A 59 6.90 -13.34 -6.84
CA ILE A 59 6.04 -12.17 -6.62
C ILE A 59 5.20 -12.43 -5.37
N PHE A 60 5.20 -11.47 -4.44
CA PHE A 60 4.42 -11.50 -3.21
C PHE A 60 3.37 -10.39 -3.19
N HIS A 61 2.24 -10.64 -2.54
CA HIS A 61 1.33 -9.56 -2.15
C HIS A 61 1.98 -8.74 -1.02
N VAL A 62 2.18 -7.45 -1.24
CA VAL A 62 2.83 -6.56 -0.27
C VAL A 62 1.85 -5.81 0.64
N ALA A 63 0.54 -6.00 0.44
CA ALA A 63 -0.55 -5.46 1.26
C ALA A 63 -0.33 -3.99 1.65
N SER A 64 -0.32 -3.68 2.96
CA SER A 64 -0.21 -2.32 3.49
C SER A 64 1.08 -1.57 3.12
N LEU A 65 2.13 -2.23 2.64
CA LEU A 65 3.31 -1.54 2.08
C LEU A 65 2.94 -0.66 0.88
N THR A 66 1.84 -0.98 0.19
CA THR A 66 1.26 -0.16 -0.88
C THR A 66 1.01 1.28 -0.44
N LYS A 67 0.70 1.53 0.84
CA LYS A 67 0.41 2.87 1.37
C LYS A 67 1.56 3.86 1.18
N ALA A 68 2.79 3.40 1.31
CA ALA A 68 3.96 4.23 1.08
C ALA A 68 4.04 4.68 -0.39
N ILE A 69 3.74 3.78 -1.32
CA ILE A 69 3.68 4.08 -2.75
C ILE A 69 2.52 5.04 -3.07
N THR A 70 1.36 4.86 -2.44
CA THR A 70 0.25 5.83 -2.56
C THR A 70 0.64 7.21 -2.05
N ALA A 71 1.36 7.31 -0.93
CA ALA A 71 1.84 8.59 -0.40
C ALA A 71 2.81 9.28 -1.37
N VAL A 72 3.74 8.53 -1.99
CA VAL A 72 4.62 9.04 -3.05
C VAL A 72 3.81 9.52 -4.26
N ALA A 73 2.75 8.81 -4.65
CA ALA A 73 1.91 9.21 -5.76
C ALA A 73 1.15 10.52 -5.48
N VAL A 74 0.71 10.74 -4.24
CA VAL A 74 0.16 12.03 -3.81
C VAL A 74 1.25 13.11 -3.80
N ASP A 75 2.44 12.81 -3.29
CA ASP A 75 3.58 13.75 -3.26
C ASP A 75 3.92 14.26 -4.67
N ILE A 76 3.88 13.38 -5.68
CA ILE A 76 4.07 13.77 -7.09
C ILE A 76 3.03 14.81 -7.54
N LEU A 77 1.76 14.66 -7.14
CA LEU A 77 0.71 15.62 -7.49
C LEU A 77 0.90 16.94 -6.72
N VAL A 78 1.42 16.89 -5.48
CA VAL A 78 1.77 18.07 -4.70
C VAL A 78 2.94 18.82 -5.31
N ASP A 79 4.01 18.13 -5.71
CA ASP A 79 5.18 18.72 -6.37
C ASP A 79 4.81 19.42 -7.69
N ARG A 80 3.81 18.89 -8.40
CA ARG A 80 3.25 19.51 -9.62
C ARG A 80 2.32 20.70 -9.35
N GLY A 81 1.99 20.98 -8.10
CA GLY A 81 1.04 22.03 -7.72
C GLY A 81 -0.41 21.72 -8.08
N GLU A 82 -0.75 20.45 -8.35
CA GLU A 82 -2.12 20.02 -8.67
C GLU A 82 -3.01 19.97 -7.41
N LEU A 83 -2.40 19.80 -6.23
CA LEU A 83 -3.01 19.99 -4.92
C LEU A 83 -1.95 20.37 -3.86
N GLY A 84 -2.39 20.77 -2.68
CA GLY A 84 -1.56 20.88 -1.47
C GLY A 84 -1.85 19.76 -0.46
N TRP A 85 -0.92 19.52 0.47
CA TRP A 85 -1.11 18.54 1.56
C TRP A 85 -2.33 18.85 2.43
N ASP A 86 -2.60 20.13 2.64
CA ASP A 86 -3.72 20.69 3.41
C ASP A 86 -4.99 20.86 2.56
N THR A 87 -4.96 20.49 1.27
CA THR A 87 -6.13 20.58 0.40
C THR A 87 -7.26 19.71 0.95
N PRO A 88 -8.43 20.30 1.20
CA PRO A 88 -9.62 19.56 1.60
C PRO A 88 -10.05 18.54 0.56
N ILE A 89 -10.39 17.33 1.02
CA ILE A 89 -10.77 16.26 0.08
C ILE A 89 -12.04 16.58 -0.72
N GLU A 90 -12.95 17.37 -0.17
CA GLU A 90 -14.20 17.80 -0.80
C GLU A 90 -13.98 18.78 -1.96
N ASP A 91 -12.84 19.48 -1.97
CA ASP A 91 -12.47 20.38 -3.08
C ASP A 91 -12.08 19.57 -4.33
N VAL A 92 -11.53 18.37 -4.11
CA VAL A 92 -11.11 17.45 -5.17
C VAL A 92 -12.20 16.44 -5.53
N LEU A 93 -12.90 15.88 -4.54
CA LEU A 93 -13.89 14.81 -4.68
C LEU A 93 -15.30 15.35 -4.35
N PRO A 94 -16.09 15.80 -5.36
CA PRO A 94 -17.36 16.48 -5.14
C PRO A 94 -18.43 15.64 -4.43
N VAL A 95 -18.30 14.31 -4.44
CA VAL A 95 -19.22 13.39 -3.75
C VAL A 95 -19.31 13.68 -2.24
N PHE A 96 -18.30 14.33 -1.66
CA PHE A 96 -18.30 14.71 -0.25
C PHE A 96 -18.90 16.10 0.04
N LYS A 97 -19.24 16.91 -0.98
CA LYS A 97 -19.75 18.28 -0.79
C LYS A 97 -21.18 18.35 -0.23
N ASP A 98 -22.06 17.43 -0.63
CA ASP A 98 -23.50 17.50 -0.32
C ASP A 98 -23.87 16.84 1.01
N HIS A 99 -22.92 16.22 1.70
CA HIS A 99 -23.19 15.57 2.96
C HIS A 99 -23.16 16.60 4.11
N GLN A 100 -24.34 16.82 4.71
CA GLN A 100 -24.59 17.65 5.91
C GLN A 100 -23.79 17.25 7.16
N SER A 101 -22.81 16.36 7.05
CA SER A 101 -21.87 16.17 8.14
C SER A 101 -21.07 17.46 8.26
N LYS A 102 -21.41 18.26 9.27
CA LYS A 102 -20.55 19.32 9.85
C LYS A 102 -19.20 18.77 10.36
N LYS A 103 -18.78 17.58 9.91
CA LYS A 103 -17.54 16.90 10.20
C LYS A 103 -16.47 17.63 9.39
N LEU A 104 -15.59 18.26 10.14
CA LEU A 104 -14.29 18.83 9.80
C LEU A 104 -13.83 18.58 8.36
N ARG A 105 -13.49 19.68 7.69
CA ARG A 105 -12.92 19.75 6.35
C ARG A 105 -11.53 19.10 6.33
N LEU A 106 -11.49 17.77 6.30
CA LEU A 106 -10.27 16.97 6.37
C LEU A 106 -9.43 17.12 5.11
N SER A 107 -8.12 17.25 5.32
CA SER A 107 -7.16 17.40 4.25
C SER A 107 -6.58 16.07 3.79
N VAL A 108 -5.93 16.05 2.63
CA VAL A 108 -5.26 14.85 2.11
C VAL A 108 -4.25 14.27 3.11
N VAL A 109 -3.49 15.13 3.81
CA VAL A 109 -2.53 14.68 4.82
C VAL A 109 -3.21 14.02 6.02
N ASP A 110 -4.43 14.40 6.38
CA ASP A 110 -5.18 13.76 7.49
C ASP A 110 -5.56 12.31 7.17
N PHE A 111 -5.86 12.03 5.91
CA PHE A 111 -6.11 10.67 5.44
C PHE A 111 -4.83 9.84 5.40
N LEU A 112 -3.75 10.37 4.82
CA LEU A 112 -2.46 9.68 4.73
C LEU A 112 -1.81 9.43 6.10
N SER A 113 -2.14 10.23 7.11
CA SER A 113 -1.63 10.10 8.47
C SER A 113 -2.56 9.33 9.42
N HIS A 114 -3.67 8.76 8.92
CA HIS A 114 -4.64 8.02 9.74
C HIS A 114 -5.23 8.87 10.88
N ARG A 115 -5.50 10.15 10.64
CA ARG A 115 -6.01 11.12 11.63
C ARG A 115 -7.44 11.55 11.38
N THR A 116 -8.21 10.78 10.63
CA THR A 116 -9.62 11.11 10.29
C THR A 116 -10.59 10.99 11.46
N GLY A 117 -10.19 10.33 12.55
CA GLY A 117 -11.06 10.07 13.71
C GLY A 117 -12.14 8.99 13.47
N THR A 118 -12.15 8.34 12.30
CA THR A 118 -13.15 7.34 11.93
C THR A 118 -12.72 5.91 12.28
N THR A 119 -13.68 5.07 12.67
CA THR A 119 -13.42 3.65 12.99
C THR A 119 -12.94 2.85 11.78
N TRP A 120 -12.21 1.76 12.06
CA TRP A 120 -11.86 0.75 11.06
C TRP A 120 -13.14 0.11 10.50
N GLY A 121 -13.20 -0.09 9.17
CA GLY A 121 -14.43 -0.49 8.47
C GLY A 121 -14.22 -1.38 7.25
N ASP A 122 -13.14 -2.16 7.17
CA ASP A 122 -12.82 -2.96 5.97
C ASP A 122 -13.94 -3.95 5.59
N ALA A 123 -14.58 -4.53 6.61
CA ALA A 123 -15.70 -5.45 6.44
C ALA A 123 -16.93 -4.80 5.79
N LEU A 124 -16.99 -3.47 5.67
CA LEU A 124 -18.06 -2.78 4.95
C LEU A 124 -17.89 -2.85 3.44
N TYR A 125 -16.70 -3.19 2.93
CA TYR A 125 -16.46 -3.14 1.49
C TYR A 125 -15.59 -4.26 0.92
N MET A 126 -14.90 -5.01 1.77
CA MET A 126 -13.99 -6.08 1.40
C MET A 126 -14.30 -7.34 2.21
N GLN A 127 -14.39 -8.47 1.51
CA GLN A 127 -14.51 -9.81 2.09
C GLN A 127 -13.16 -10.53 2.06
N SER A 128 -13.17 -11.80 2.52
CA SER A 128 -12.06 -12.72 2.38
C SER A 128 -11.51 -12.74 0.95
N ASN A 129 -10.21 -13.02 0.83
CA ASN A 129 -9.48 -13.07 -0.44
C ASN A 129 -9.50 -11.75 -1.23
N ASN A 130 -9.60 -10.62 -0.53
CA ASN A 130 -9.67 -9.27 -1.11
C ASN A 130 -10.85 -9.09 -2.09
N ASN A 131 -11.93 -9.86 -1.90
CA ASN A 131 -13.11 -9.72 -2.74
C ASN A 131 -13.82 -8.39 -2.42
N ILE A 132 -13.78 -7.45 -3.37
CA ILE A 132 -14.42 -6.14 -3.23
C ILE A 132 -15.92 -6.28 -3.51
N MET A 133 -16.74 -5.91 -2.54
CA MET A 133 -18.20 -6.15 -2.59
C MET A 133 -18.95 -5.16 -3.47
N PHE A 134 -18.38 -3.98 -3.74
CA PHE A 134 -19.07 -2.89 -4.43
C PHE A 134 -18.19 -2.24 -5.50
N PRO A 135 -18.78 -1.67 -6.57
CA PRO A 135 -18.06 -0.82 -7.49
C PRO A 135 -17.29 0.29 -6.77
N LYS A 136 -16.16 0.69 -7.34
CA LYS A 136 -15.28 1.73 -6.77
C LYS A 136 -16.02 3.04 -6.44
N SER A 137 -16.98 3.46 -7.27
CA SER A 137 -17.82 4.64 -7.05
C SER A 137 -18.79 4.54 -5.87
N GLU A 138 -19.27 3.33 -5.56
CA GLU A 138 -20.13 3.04 -4.41
C GLU A 138 -19.28 2.95 -3.14
N ASN A 139 -18.12 2.27 -3.22
CA ASN A 139 -17.16 2.13 -2.12
C ASN A 139 -16.74 3.50 -1.53
N LEU A 140 -16.44 4.47 -2.39
CA LEU A 140 -16.03 5.81 -1.98
C LEU A 140 -17.04 6.45 -1.01
N LYS A 141 -18.32 6.29 -1.31
CA LYS A 141 -19.42 6.85 -0.53
C LYS A 141 -19.55 6.17 0.83
N THR A 142 -19.13 4.91 0.98
CA THR A 142 -19.33 4.20 2.26
C THR A 142 -18.50 4.81 3.40
N PHE A 143 -17.42 5.53 3.08
CA PHE A 143 -16.59 6.22 4.07
C PHE A 143 -17.38 7.22 4.92
N GLN A 144 -18.32 7.94 4.30
CA GLN A 144 -19.11 8.98 4.99
C GLN A 144 -20.02 8.41 6.10
N TYR A 145 -20.31 7.10 6.04
CA TYR A 145 -21.14 6.41 7.02
C TYR A 145 -20.32 5.80 8.15
N LEU A 146 -18.98 5.88 8.12
CA LEU A 146 -18.15 5.42 9.23
C LEU A 146 -18.44 6.26 10.50
N PRO A 147 -18.67 5.61 11.65
CA PRO A 147 -18.72 6.29 12.93
C PRO A 147 -17.42 7.06 13.21
N THR A 148 -17.57 8.28 13.68
CA THR A 148 -16.47 9.07 14.24
C THR A 148 -16.29 8.64 15.70
N VAL A 149 -15.13 8.07 16.02
CA VAL A 149 -14.80 7.51 17.34
C VAL A 149 -13.73 8.34 18.07
N ALA A 150 -13.27 9.41 17.44
CA ALA A 150 -12.38 10.40 18.01
C ALA A 150 -12.56 11.73 17.28
N GLU A 151 -12.26 12.83 17.96
CA GLU A 151 -12.10 14.11 17.27
C GLU A 151 -10.99 13.97 16.21
N PRO A 152 -11.24 14.35 14.95
CA PRO A 152 -10.22 14.31 13.92
C PRO A 152 -8.97 15.12 14.29
N CYS A 153 -7.84 14.70 13.74
CA CYS A 153 -6.52 15.31 13.99
C CYS A 153 -6.00 15.21 15.43
N THR A 154 -6.69 14.51 16.34
CA THR A 154 -6.27 14.37 17.75
C THR A 154 -5.48 13.09 18.05
N ARG A 155 -5.66 12.01 17.28
CA ARG A 155 -4.91 10.75 17.45
C ARG A 155 -4.85 9.90 16.17
N PHE A 156 -3.90 8.98 16.15
CA PHE A 156 -3.72 7.99 15.09
C PHE A 156 -4.73 6.83 15.25
N ILE A 157 -5.51 6.56 14.21
CA ILE A 157 -6.40 5.39 14.11
C ILE A 157 -6.20 4.75 12.74
N TYR A 158 -5.47 3.64 12.70
CA TYR A 158 -5.22 2.91 11.46
C TYR A 158 -6.54 2.50 10.78
N ASN A 159 -6.68 2.85 9.50
CA ASN A 159 -7.95 2.73 8.77
C ASN A 159 -7.68 2.60 7.27
N ASN A 160 -7.89 1.42 6.69
CA ASN A 160 -7.68 1.20 5.26
C ASN A 160 -8.76 1.91 4.43
N HIS A 161 -10.00 1.97 4.92
CA HIS A 161 -11.08 2.63 4.20
C HIS A 161 -10.81 4.12 4.00
N ALA A 162 -10.34 4.80 5.05
CA ALA A 162 -9.83 6.16 4.94
C ALA A 162 -8.66 6.25 3.95
N PHE A 163 -7.73 5.30 4.00
CA PHE A 163 -6.55 5.32 3.13
C PHE A 163 -6.87 5.09 1.63
N ASN A 164 -8.06 4.60 1.30
CA ASN A 164 -8.49 4.52 -0.09
C ASN A 164 -8.72 5.91 -0.69
N ILE A 165 -9.11 6.91 0.11
CA ILE A 165 -9.46 8.27 -0.35
C ILE A 165 -8.32 8.94 -1.15
N PRO A 166 -7.06 8.96 -0.69
CA PRO A 166 -5.91 9.38 -1.50
C PRO A 166 -5.83 8.71 -2.88
N GLY A 167 -6.17 7.42 -2.98
CA GLY A 167 -6.22 6.69 -4.25
C GLY A 167 -7.27 7.26 -5.22
N PHE A 168 -8.43 7.70 -4.73
CA PHE A 168 -9.45 8.37 -5.54
C PHE A 168 -9.05 9.79 -5.94
N ILE A 169 -8.35 10.51 -5.07
CA ILE A 169 -7.79 11.84 -5.38
C ILE A 169 -6.82 11.74 -6.56
N ILE A 170 -5.94 10.73 -6.55
CA ILE A 170 -4.99 10.47 -7.64
C ILE A 170 -5.73 10.30 -8.96
N GLU A 171 -6.77 9.47 -9.00
CA GLU A 171 -7.54 9.24 -10.24
C GLU A 171 -8.26 10.50 -10.71
N GLN A 172 -8.88 11.22 -9.77
CA GLN A 172 -9.67 12.40 -10.07
C GLN A 172 -8.84 13.54 -10.67
N LEU A 173 -7.63 13.78 -10.14
CA LEU A 173 -6.75 14.85 -10.62
C LEU A 173 -5.99 14.44 -11.88
N SER A 174 -5.53 13.19 -11.97
CA SER A 174 -4.71 12.75 -13.10
C SER A 174 -5.50 12.29 -14.33
N GLY A 175 -6.80 11.97 -14.17
CA GLY A 175 -7.62 11.34 -15.21
C GLY A 175 -7.21 9.91 -15.56
N GLN A 176 -6.27 9.31 -14.82
CA GLN A 176 -5.79 7.94 -15.00
C GLN A 176 -6.38 7.01 -13.94
N SER A 177 -6.43 5.70 -14.21
CA SER A 177 -6.66 4.74 -13.14
C SER A 177 -5.49 4.76 -12.15
N TYR A 178 -5.76 4.39 -10.89
CA TYR A 178 -4.74 4.34 -9.84
C TYR A 178 -3.52 3.51 -10.27
N GLY A 179 -3.75 2.33 -10.84
CA GLY A 179 -2.69 1.46 -11.34
C GLY A 179 -1.90 2.07 -12.49
N ALA A 180 -2.56 2.72 -13.45
CA ALA A 180 -1.89 3.39 -14.57
C ALA A 180 -1.04 4.56 -14.08
N PHE A 181 -1.55 5.36 -13.14
CA PHE A 181 -0.80 6.46 -12.55
C PHE A 181 0.46 5.96 -11.84
N LEU A 182 0.35 4.93 -10.98
CA LEU A 182 1.50 4.34 -10.30
C LEU A 182 2.52 3.77 -11.30
N LYS A 183 2.04 3.08 -12.33
CA LYS A 183 2.91 2.52 -13.36
C LYS A 183 3.72 3.62 -14.05
N ASN A 184 3.06 4.65 -14.55
CA ASN A 184 3.67 5.71 -15.36
C ASN A 184 4.58 6.63 -14.53
N ASN A 185 4.22 6.92 -13.28
CA ASN A 185 4.87 7.95 -12.47
C ASN A 185 5.79 7.40 -11.38
N VAL A 186 5.73 6.08 -11.09
CA VAL A 186 6.59 5.46 -10.07
C VAL A 186 7.30 4.24 -10.65
N PHE A 187 6.56 3.23 -11.09
CA PHE A 187 7.15 1.93 -11.41
C PHE A 187 8.06 1.99 -12.64
N ASP A 188 7.63 2.62 -13.73
CA ASP A 188 8.44 2.71 -14.95
C ASP A 188 9.69 3.57 -14.76
N LEU A 189 9.56 4.68 -14.01
CA LEU A 189 10.68 5.59 -13.72
C LEU A 189 11.74 4.93 -12.83
N LEU A 190 11.32 4.11 -11.87
CA LEU A 190 12.19 3.36 -10.97
C LEU A 190 12.54 1.96 -11.50
N LYS A 191 12.11 1.62 -12.73
CA LYS A 191 12.34 0.32 -13.38
C LYS A 191 11.81 -0.89 -12.56
N MET A 192 10.71 -0.70 -11.84
CA MET A 192 10.04 -1.72 -11.03
C MET A 192 9.16 -2.63 -11.91
N SER A 193 9.78 -3.38 -12.83
CA SER A 193 9.09 -4.18 -13.85
C SER A 193 8.37 -5.44 -13.32
N ARG A 194 8.48 -5.74 -12.03
CA ARG A 194 7.82 -6.86 -11.34
C ARG A 194 6.85 -6.39 -10.24
N THR A 195 6.36 -5.17 -10.35
CA THR A 195 5.40 -4.58 -9.41
C THR A 195 4.12 -4.23 -10.16
N PHE A 196 2.99 -4.70 -9.64
CA PHE A 196 1.69 -4.61 -10.29
C PHE A 196 0.61 -4.23 -9.27
N THR A 197 -0.43 -3.54 -9.73
CA THR A 197 -1.63 -3.27 -8.95
C THR A 197 -2.74 -4.30 -9.17
N GLU A 198 -2.54 -5.20 -10.13
CA GLU A 198 -3.45 -6.29 -10.48
C GLU A 198 -2.65 -7.60 -10.54
N ASN A 199 -3.32 -8.73 -10.40
CA ASN A 199 -2.67 -10.03 -10.49
C ASN A 199 -2.04 -10.21 -11.88
N PRO A 200 -0.71 -10.34 -11.96
CA PRO A 200 -0.06 -10.46 -13.25
C PRO A 200 -0.43 -11.81 -13.87
N GLN A 201 -0.75 -11.82 -15.17
CA GLN A 201 -0.95 -13.05 -15.96
C GLN A 201 0.39 -13.75 -16.26
N ILE A 202 1.32 -13.74 -15.30
CA ILE A 202 2.61 -14.40 -15.42
C ILE A 202 2.40 -15.82 -14.92
N ARG A 203 2.32 -16.77 -15.86
CA ARG A 203 2.53 -18.18 -15.54
C ARG A 203 3.95 -18.29 -14.98
N THR A 204 4.06 -18.45 -13.67
CA THR A 204 5.32 -18.82 -13.03
C THR A 204 5.60 -20.27 -13.42
N SER A 205 6.24 -20.46 -14.58
CA SER A 205 6.88 -21.74 -14.90
C SER A 205 7.97 -22.06 -13.90
#